data_AF-A0A7R8ZXW6-F1
#
_entry.id   AF-A0A7R8ZXW6-F1
#
_cell.length_a   1.000
_cell.length_b   1.000
_cell.length_c   1.000
_cell.angle_alpha   90.00
_cell.angle_beta   90.00
_cell.angle_gamma   90.00
#
_symmetry.space_group_name_H-M   'P 1'
#
loop_
_entity.id
_entity.type
_entity.pdbx_description
1 polymer ?
#
loop_
_entity_poly.entity_id
_entity_poly.type
_entity_poly.pdbx_seq_one_letter_code
_entity_poly.pdbx_strand_id
1 'polypeptide(L)'
;MYPEINAFLDLLHEKQISSFLVTNAQFPEQMRSLRPVTQLYVSVDASNPQSLKKIDRPLFRDFWERFLNSLRALSEKGQRTVYRLTLVKSWNAEEIEGYASLVGLGQPDFIEVKGVTYCGTSKASSLTMENVPWHEEVIRFTEELVAKLPGDKYAIASEHEHSNCVLVAHKKFFVNQEWQTWIDFEKFHALNERWRATGGQHGFKVEDYMSPTPSWAVYGHKERGFDPEETRWRRKQTSRDVSGC
;
A
#
# COMPACT_ATOMS: atom_id res chain seq x y z
N MET A 1 4.93 -12.89 15.40
CA MET A 1 5.31 -11.46 15.35
C MET A 1 6.51 -11.25 16.27
N TYR A 2 7.46 -10.37 15.91
CA TYR A 2 8.61 -10.05 16.75
C TYR A 2 8.14 -9.37 18.06
N PRO A 3 8.43 -9.93 19.26
CA PRO A 3 7.88 -9.41 20.51
C PRO A 3 8.32 -7.98 20.85
N GLU A 4 9.54 -7.60 20.44
CA GLU A 4 10.14 -6.29 20.77
C GLU A 4 9.94 -5.25 19.65
N ILE A 5 8.89 -5.40 18.83
CA ILE A 5 8.66 -4.50 17.69
C ILE A 5 8.55 -3.04 18.10
N ASN A 6 7.90 -2.76 19.25
CA ASN A 6 7.76 -1.40 19.76
C ASN A 6 9.10 -0.82 20.24
N ALA A 7 9.92 -1.60 20.94
CA ALA A 7 11.25 -1.18 21.36
C ALA A 7 12.15 -0.91 20.13
N PHE A 8 12.03 -1.75 19.09
CA PHE A 8 12.75 -1.53 17.84
C PHE A 8 12.31 -0.25 17.12
N LEU A 9 11.00 0.06 17.09
CA LEU A 9 10.49 1.31 16.53
C LEU A 9 11.04 2.53 17.28
N ASP A 10 11.07 2.49 18.61
CA ASP A 10 11.65 3.58 19.41
C ASP A 10 13.13 3.81 19.04
N LEU A 11 13.92 2.74 18.94
CA LEU A 11 15.35 2.81 18.60
C LEU A 11 15.59 3.42 17.21
N LEU A 12 14.72 3.13 16.23
CA LEU A 12 14.78 3.73 14.91
C LEU A 12 14.48 5.23 14.99
N HIS A 13 13.41 5.61 15.68
CA HIS A 13 12.97 7.01 15.72
C HIS A 13 13.84 7.90 16.58
N GLU A 14 14.48 7.37 17.63
CA GLU A 14 15.54 8.07 18.38
C GLU A 14 16.71 8.48 17.49
N LYS A 15 16.94 7.72 16.41
CA LYS A 15 17.97 7.99 15.40
C LYS A 15 17.44 8.72 14.16
N GLN A 16 16.20 9.22 14.22
CA GLN A 16 15.55 9.90 13.08
C GLN A 16 15.47 9.00 11.83
N ILE A 17 15.28 7.68 12.02
CA ILE A 17 15.12 6.73 10.93
C ILE A 17 13.62 6.45 10.74
N SER A 18 13.06 6.78 9.57
CA SER A 18 11.67 6.49 9.25
C SER A 18 11.37 4.98 9.23
N SER A 19 10.16 4.57 9.63
CA SER A 19 9.75 3.17 9.71
C SER A 19 8.56 2.83 8.81
N PHE A 20 8.77 1.86 7.93
CA PHE A 20 7.75 1.31 7.02
C PHE A 20 7.51 -0.14 7.42
N LEU A 21 6.43 -0.40 8.17
CA LEU A 21 6.14 -1.74 8.69
C LEU A 21 5.10 -2.43 7.81
N VAL A 22 5.38 -3.67 7.38
CA VAL A 22 4.46 -4.48 6.58
C VAL A 22 4.01 -5.70 7.38
N THR A 23 2.71 -5.98 7.38
CA THR A 23 2.10 -7.13 8.06
C THR A 23 1.13 -7.88 7.15
N ASN A 24 0.96 -9.18 7.41
CA ASN A 24 -0.07 -10.04 6.82
C ASN A 24 -1.37 -10.06 7.64
N ALA A 25 -1.52 -9.12 8.58
CA ALA A 25 -2.76 -8.91 9.35
C ALA A 25 -3.23 -10.13 10.18
N GLN A 26 -2.29 -10.90 10.74
CA GLN A 26 -2.62 -12.07 11.59
C GLN A 26 -2.59 -11.79 13.10
N PHE A 27 -2.21 -10.58 13.53
CA PHE A 27 -1.93 -10.23 14.93
C PHE A 27 -2.63 -8.91 15.31
N PRO A 28 -3.98 -8.91 15.43
CA PRO A 28 -4.76 -7.68 15.61
C PRO A 28 -4.43 -6.95 16.93
N GLU A 29 -4.21 -7.68 18.03
CA GLU A 29 -3.88 -7.04 19.33
C GLU A 29 -2.55 -6.29 19.29
N GLN A 30 -1.55 -6.87 18.63
CA GLN A 30 -0.26 -6.22 18.45
C GLN A 30 -0.35 -5.04 17.48
N MET A 31 -1.25 -5.10 16.49
CA MET A 31 -1.53 -3.93 15.66
C MET A 31 -2.11 -2.80 16.49
N ARG A 32 -3.06 -3.05 17.40
CA ARG A 32 -3.62 -2.00 18.28
C ARG A 32 -2.58 -1.40 19.20
N SER A 33 -1.73 -2.22 19.84
CA SER A 33 -0.69 -1.76 20.75
C SER A 33 0.59 -1.24 20.08
N LEU A 34 0.66 -1.28 18.74
CA LEU A 34 1.79 -0.76 17.99
C LEU A 34 1.96 0.75 18.25
N ARG A 35 3.17 1.15 18.67
CA ARG A 35 3.59 2.55 18.77
C ARG A 35 3.55 3.22 17.38
N PRO A 36 3.60 4.56 17.31
CA PRO A 36 3.59 5.25 16.02
C PRO A 36 4.66 4.69 15.08
N VAL A 37 4.29 4.53 13.82
CA VAL A 37 5.19 4.18 12.70
C VAL A 37 5.08 5.28 11.65
N THR A 38 6.11 5.43 10.80
CA THR A 38 6.00 6.40 9.70
C THR A 38 4.92 5.99 8.70
N GLN A 39 4.86 4.69 8.37
CA GLN A 39 3.81 4.12 7.53
C GLN A 39 3.56 2.64 7.86
N LEU A 40 2.28 2.26 7.99
CA LEU A 40 1.84 0.90 8.29
C LEU A 40 1.13 0.27 7.08
N TYR A 41 1.66 -0.85 6.62
CA TYR A 41 1.15 -1.60 5.49
C TYR A 41 0.48 -2.88 5.93
N VAL A 42 -0.67 -3.17 5.34
CA VAL A 42 -1.24 -4.51 5.29
C VAL A 42 -1.11 -5.04 3.87
N SER A 43 -0.48 -6.20 3.71
CA SER A 43 -0.52 -6.96 2.46
C SER A 43 -1.91 -7.60 2.36
N VAL A 44 -2.65 -7.26 1.32
CA VAL A 44 -4.00 -7.80 1.07
C VAL A 44 -3.93 -8.56 -0.25
N ASP A 45 -3.53 -9.83 -0.13
CA ASP A 45 -3.24 -10.70 -1.27
C ASP A 45 -4.50 -11.45 -1.78
N ALA A 46 -5.63 -11.31 -1.10
CA ALA A 46 -6.91 -11.87 -1.50
C ALA A 46 -8.10 -11.11 -0.89
N SER A 47 -9.23 -11.14 -1.59
CA SER A 47 -10.47 -10.45 -1.19
C SER A 47 -11.49 -11.32 -0.42
N ASN A 48 -11.26 -12.63 -0.33
CA ASN A 48 -12.16 -13.58 0.34
C ASN A 48 -11.37 -14.69 1.07
N PRO A 49 -11.97 -15.40 2.05
CA PRO A 49 -11.24 -16.35 2.89
C PRO A 49 -10.72 -17.57 2.13
N GLN A 50 -11.42 -18.03 1.09
CA GLN A 50 -11.00 -19.18 0.27
C GLN A 50 -9.73 -18.84 -0.50
N SER A 51 -9.71 -17.69 -1.18
CA SER A 51 -8.55 -17.18 -1.91
C SER A 51 -7.39 -16.89 -0.96
N LEU A 52 -7.64 -16.24 0.18
CA LEU A 52 -6.58 -15.94 1.16
C LEU A 52 -5.95 -17.22 1.69
N LYS A 53 -6.75 -18.25 1.99
CA LYS A 53 -6.22 -19.55 2.45
C LYS A 53 -5.35 -20.24 1.39
N LYS A 54 -5.73 -20.12 0.12
CA LYS A 54 -5.00 -20.72 -1.01
C LYS A 54 -3.65 -20.03 -1.25
N ILE A 55 -3.64 -18.70 -1.17
CA ILE A 55 -2.47 -17.86 -1.48
C ILE A 55 -1.53 -17.79 -0.27
N ASP A 56 -2.03 -17.35 0.89
CA ASP A 56 -1.19 -17.04 2.05
C ASP A 56 -0.86 -18.26 2.92
N ARG A 57 -1.61 -19.36 2.77
CA ARG A 57 -1.48 -20.59 3.57
C ARG A 57 -1.32 -20.28 5.08
N PRO A 58 -2.29 -19.56 5.66
CA PRO A 58 -2.16 -19.03 7.02
C PRO A 58 -2.07 -20.16 8.05
N LEU A 59 -1.29 -19.91 9.11
CA LEU A 59 -1.06 -20.87 10.19
C LEU A 59 -2.25 -20.99 11.16
N PHE A 60 -2.99 -19.91 11.34
CA PHE A 60 -4.09 -19.81 12.29
C PHE A 60 -5.41 -20.32 11.68
N ARG A 61 -6.25 -20.97 12.48
CA ARG A 61 -7.56 -21.46 12.03
C ARG A 61 -8.57 -20.30 11.83
N ASP A 62 -8.46 -19.28 12.67
CA ASP A 62 -9.24 -18.04 12.69
C ASP A 62 -8.61 -16.93 11.83
N PHE A 63 -7.79 -17.29 10.83
CA PHE A 63 -6.99 -16.34 10.03
C PHE A 63 -7.82 -15.22 9.39
N TRP A 64 -9.03 -15.51 8.94
CA TRP A 64 -9.90 -14.53 8.28
C TRP A 64 -10.46 -13.52 9.28
N GLU A 65 -10.88 -13.99 10.45
CA GLU A 65 -11.35 -13.10 11.51
C GLU A 65 -10.22 -12.20 12.02
N ARG A 66 -9.02 -12.77 12.20
CA ARG A 66 -7.79 -12.02 12.53
C ARG A 66 -7.48 -10.96 11.49
N PHE A 67 -7.61 -11.31 10.22
CA PHE A 67 -7.41 -10.39 9.09
C PHE A 67 -8.40 -9.22 9.16
N LEU A 68 -9.71 -9.49 9.25
CA LEU A 68 -10.73 -8.43 9.35
C LEU A 68 -10.54 -7.56 10.60
N ASN A 69 -10.19 -8.16 11.75
CA ASN A 69 -9.92 -7.41 12.98
C ASN A 69 -8.67 -6.55 12.87
N SER A 70 -7.66 -6.99 12.13
CA SER A 70 -6.45 -6.22 11.84
C SER A 70 -6.76 -5.04 10.92
N LEU A 71 -7.63 -5.21 9.92
CA LEU A 71 -8.11 -4.12 9.07
C LEU A 71 -8.86 -3.05 9.87
N ARG A 72 -9.70 -3.46 10.83
CA ARG A 72 -10.36 -2.53 11.77
C ARG A 72 -9.35 -1.85 12.69
N ALA A 73 -8.38 -2.58 13.24
CA ALA A 73 -7.33 -1.99 14.06
C ALA A 73 -6.45 -0.99 13.28
N LEU A 74 -6.32 -1.17 11.96
CA LEU A 74 -5.62 -0.25 11.09
C LEU A 74 -6.35 1.10 10.99
N SER A 75 -7.68 1.07 10.86
CA SER A 75 -8.50 2.30 10.74
C SER A 75 -8.47 3.19 11.98
N GLU A 76 -8.14 2.62 13.13
CA GLU A 76 -8.00 3.32 14.41
C GLU A 76 -6.63 4.02 14.55
N LYS A 77 -5.69 3.80 13.63
CA LYS A 77 -4.36 4.43 13.69
C LYS A 77 -4.42 5.89 13.25
N GLY A 78 -3.68 6.72 13.97
CA GLY A 78 -3.43 8.11 13.56
C GLY A 78 -2.35 8.23 12.49
N GLN A 79 -1.47 7.23 12.36
CA GLN A 79 -0.38 7.24 11.38
C GLN A 79 -0.84 6.77 9.99
N ARG A 80 0.02 6.95 8.98
CA ARG A 80 -0.26 6.56 7.59
C ARG A 80 -0.52 5.06 7.46
N THR A 81 -1.62 4.72 6.81
CA THR A 81 -2.07 3.34 6.62
C THR A 81 -2.20 2.99 5.14
N VAL A 82 -1.71 1.82 4.75
CA VAL A 82 -1.67 1.40 3.34
C VAL A 82 -2.19 -0.02 3.21
N TYR A 83 -3.11 -0.23 2.28
CA TYR A 83 -3.36 -1.56 1.73
C TYR A 83 -2.52 -1.75 0.49
N ARG A 84 -1.69 -2.79 0.48
CA ARG A 84 -0.93 -3.16 -0.71
C ARG A 84 -1.58 -4.38 -1.34
N LEU A 85 -2.15 -4.18 -2.53
CA LEU A 85 -2.77 -5.22 -3.35
C LEU A 85 -1.74 -5.71 -4.36
N THR A 86 -1.47 -7.01 -4.35
CA THR A 86 -0.62 -7.64 -5.37
C THR A 86 -1.51 -8.15 -6.50
N LEU A 87 -1.55 -7.42 -7.63
CA LEU A 87 -2.39 -7.78 -8.77
C LEU A 87 -1.73 -8.87 -9.63
N VAL A 88 -2.45 -9.97 -9.82
CA VAL A 88 -2.13 -11.00 -10.79
C VAL A 88 -3.07 -10.83 -11.99
N LYS A 89 -2.58 -11.11 -13.21
CA LYS A 89 -3.40 -11.02 -14.43
C LYS A 89 -4.63 -11.93 -14.34
N SER A 90 -5.70 -11.54 -15.05
CA SER A 90 -6.99 -12.26 -15.14
C SER A 90 -7.85 -12.19 -13.86
N TRP A 91 -8.00 -10.98 -13.31
CA TRP A 91 -8.98 -10.70 -12.25
C TRP A 91 -10.42 -10.70 -12.78
N ASN A 92 -11.39 -10.74 -11.86
CA ASN A 92 -12.81 -10.68 -12.19
C ASN A 92 -13.56 -9.65 -11.32
N ALA A 93 -14.82 -9.40 -11.67
CA ALA A 93 -15.65 -8.42 -10.95
C ALA A 93 -15.88 -8.78 -9.48
N GLU A 94 -16.01 -10.07 -9.16
CA GLU A 94 -16.20 -10.55 -7.77
C GLU A 94 -14.98 -10.21 -6.89
N GLU A 95 -13.78 -10.33 -7.45
CA GLU A 95 -12.55 -9.98 -6.76
C GLU A 95 -12.47 -8.48 -6.43
N ILE A 96 -12.84 -7.62 -7.39
CA ILE A 96 -12.89 -6.16 -7.21
C ILE A 96 -13.91 -5.78 -6.13
N GLU A 97 -15.11 -6.36 -6.16
CA GLU A 97 -16.15 -6.10 -5.15
C GLU A 97 -15.72 -6.55 -3.75
N GLY A 98 -15.00 -7.67 -3.66
CA GLY A 98 -14.39 -8.12 -2.43
C GLY A 98 -13.36 -7.11 -1.89
N TYR A 99 -12.43 -6.63 -2.73
CA TYR A 99 -11.46 -5.61 -2.29
C TYR A 99 -12.14 -4.31 -1.89
N ALA A 100 -13.15 -3.84 -2.64
CA ALA A 100 -13.93 -2.66 -2.28
C ALA A 100 -14.61 -2.81 -0.91
N SER A 101 -15.11 -4.01 -0.59
CA SER A 101 -15.68 -4.32 0.72
C SER A 101 -14.63 -4.25 1.85
N LEU A 102 -13.42 -4.76 1.61
CA LEU A 102 -12.31 -4.69 2.58
C LEU A 102 -11.82 -3.25 2.80
N VAL A 103 -11.76 -2.45 1.73
CA VAL A 103 -11.45 -1.02 1.80
C VAL A 103 -12.53 -0.28 2.57
N GLY A 104 -13.81 -0.57 2.32
CA GLY A 104 -14.93 0.01 3.08
C GLY A 104 -14.85 -0.29 4.58
N LEU A 105 -14.35 -1.47 4.94
CA LEU A 105 -14.19 -1.90 6.34
C LEU A 105 -13.10 -1.12 7.09
N GLY A 106 -11.90 -0.99 6.51
CA GLY A 106 -10.75 -0.42 7.21
C GLY A 106 -10.34 0.98 6.77
N GLN A 107 -10.91 1.52 5.70
CA GLN A 107 -10.70 2.88 5.19
C GLN A 107 -9.23 3.34 5.28
N PRO A 108 -8.28 2.62 4.66
CA PRO A 108 -6.86 3.00 4.73
C PRO A 108 -6.64 4.37 4.08
N ASP A 109 -5.55 5.03 4.42
CA ASP A 109 -5.16 6.29 3.79
C ASP A 109 -4.83 6.09 2.31
N PHE A 110 -4.18 4.96 1.99
CA PHE A 110 -3.71 4.63 0.66
C PHE A 110 -4.04 3.19 0.27
N ILE A 111 -4.20 2.97 -1.04
CA ILE A 111 -4.23 1.65 -1.65
C ILE A 111 -3.17 1.64 -2.74
N GLU A 112 -2.14 0.83 -2.56
CA GLU A 112 -1.11 0.56 -3.56
C GLU A 112 -1.49 -0.68 -4.35
N VAL A 113 -1.86 -0.52 -5.61
CA VAL A 113 -2.10 -1.64 -6.53
C VAL A 113 -0.81 -1.89 -7.30
N LYS A 114 -0.16 -3.01 -7.02
CA LYS A 114 1.11 -3.37 -7.63
C LYS A 114 0.99 -4.67 -8.42
N GLY A 115 1.36 -4.62 -9.70
CA GLY A 115 1.44 -5.83 -10.52
C GLY A 115 2.48 -6.81 -9.98
N VAL A 116 2.14 -8.09 -9.94
CA VAL A 116 3.05 -9.16 -9.52
C VAL A 116 4.31 -9.14 -10.38
N THR A 117 5.47 -9.28 -9.74
CA THR A 117 6.74 -9.45 -10.46
C THR A 117 7.11 -10.92 -10.48
N TYR A 118 7.45 -11.43 -11.66
CA TYR A 118 7.91 -12.82 -11.80
C TYR A 118 9.35 -12.96 -11.28
N CYS A 119 9.53 -13.74 -10.23
CA CYS A 119 10.82 -13.97 -9.57
C CYS A 119 11.48 -15.31 -9.98
N GLY A 120 11.04 -15.93 -11.08
CA GLY A 120 11.50 -17.24 -11.52
C GLY A 120 10.57 -18.39 -11.09
N THR A 121 10.79 -19.55 -11.68
CA THR A 121 9.99 -20.76 -11.40
C THR A 121 10.48 -21.44 -10.12
N SER A 122 9.57 -21.71 -9.18
CA SER A 122 9.85 -22.55 -8.01
C SER A 122 8.83 -23.67 -7.92
N LYS A 123 9.17 -24.79 -7.26
CA LYS A 123 8.21 -25.90 -7.02
C LYS A 123 6.96 -25.46 -6.24
N ALA A 124 7.01 -24.31 -5.57
CA ALA A 124 5.94 -23.79 -4.73
C ALA A 124 5.06 -22.74 -5.43
N SER A 125 5.44 -22.25 -6.61
CA SER A 125 4.73 -21.20 -7.34
C SER A 125 4.36 -21.65 -8.75
N SER A 126 3.09 -21.50 -9.10
CA SER A 126 2.58 -21.71 -10.46
C SER A 126 2.59 -20.43 -11.31
N LEU A 127 3.14 -19.33 -10.79
CA LEU A 127 3.19 -18.06 -11.52
C LEU A 127 4.15 -18.15 -12.70
N THR A 128 3.70 -17.70 -13.86
CA THR A 128 4.50 -17.53 -15.09
C THR A 128 4.55 -16.06 -15.48
N MET A 129 5.33 -15.74 -16.51
CA MET A 129 5.36 -14.39 -17.09
C MET A 129 3.98 -13.95 -17.62
N GLU A 130 3.13 -14.89 -18.04
CA GLU A 130 1.77 -14.59 -18.52
C GLU A 130 0.87 -14.04 -17.41
N ASN A 131 1.22 -14.30 -16.14
CA ASN A 131 0.48 -13.81 -14.99
C ASN A 131 0.88 -12.39 -14.57
N VAL A 132 1.95 -11.83 -15.14
CA VAL A 132 2.41 -10.46 -14.87
C VAL A 132 1.53 -9.49 -15.65
N PRO A 133 0.76 -8.60 -15.00
CA PRO A 133 -0.05 -7.61 -15.71
C PRO A 133 0.83 -6.51 -16.28
N TRP A 134 0.41 -5.94 -17.41
CA TRP A 134 0.97 -4.69 -17.93
C TRP A 134 0.54 -3.51 -17.06
N HIS A 135 1.24 -2.37 -17.17
CA HIS A 135 0.88 -1.20 -16.37
C HIS A 135 -0.51 -0.65 -16.69
N GLU A 136 -0.91 -0.68 -17.96
CA GLU A 136 -2.28 -0.33 -18.37
C GLU A 136 -3.34 -1.26 -17.78
N GLU A 137 -2.99 -2.53 -17.54
CA GLU A 137 -3.87 -3.49 -16.86
C GLU A 137 -4.03 -3.15 -15.37
N VAL A 138 -2.95 -2.76 -14.71
CA VAL A 138 -2.99 -2.27 -13.31
C VAL A 138 -3.83 -0.99 -13.21
N ILE A 139 -3.71 -0.06 -14.17
CA ILE A 139 -4.51 1.17 -14.21
C ILE A 139 -6.00 0.83 -14.34
N ARG A 140 -6.39 0.00 -15.33
CA ARG A 140 -7.79 -0.38 -15.53
C ARG A 140 -8.40 -1.04 -14.30
N PHE A 141 -7.68 -1.98 -13.69
CA PHE A 141 -8.10 -2.59 -12.43
C PHE A 141 -8.32 -1.52 -11.35
N THR A 142 -7.40 -0.56 -11.24
CA THR A 142 -7.47 0.48 -10.22
C THR A 142 -8.64 1.44 -10.45
N GLU A 143 -8.91 1.81 -11.69
CA GLU A 143 -10.07 2.64 -12.07
C GLU A 143 -11.40 1.92 -11.75
N GLU A 144 -11.50 0.62 -12.09
CA GLU A 144 -12.67 -0.20 -11.75
C GLU A 144 -12.84 -0.34 -10.23
N LEU A 145 -11.75 -0.54 -9.49
CA LEU A 145 -11.77 -0.59 -8.03
C LEU A 145 -12.27 0.73 -7.44
N VAL A 146 -11.69 1.86 -7.85
CA VAL A 146 -12.08 3.19 -7.36
C VAL A 146 -13.56 3.48 -7.64
N ALA A 147 -14.06 3.10 -8.82
CA ALA A 147 -15.49 3.26 -9.17
C ALA A 147 -16.44 2.44 -8.26
N LYS A 148 -15.94 1.37 -7.63
CA LYS A 148 -16.70 0.53 -6.69
C LYS A 148 -16.52 0.95 -5.23
N LEU A 149 -15.58 1.84 -4.92
CA LEU A 149 -15.35 2.28 -3.54
C LEU A 149 -16.52 3.13 -3.04
N PRO A 150 -16.97 2.93 -1.79
CA PRO A 150 -18.12 3.65 -1.27
C PRO A 150 -17.80 5.12 -0.96
N GLY A 151 -18.77 6.00 -1.24
CA GLY A 151 -18.82 7.36 -0.70
C GLY A 151 -17.88 8.38 -1.36
N ASP A 152 -17.38 8.11 -2.57
CA ASP A 152 -16.52 9.04 -3.34
C ASP A 152 -15.31 9.58 -2.55
N LYS A 153 -14.79 8.75 -1.64
CA LYS A 153 -13.72 9.12 -0.70
C LYS A 153 -12.31 8.94 -1.26
N TYR A 154 -12.15 8.24 -2.37
CA TYR A 154 -10.86 7.81 -2.90
C TYR A 154 -10.71 8.23 -4.35
N ALA A 155 -9.48 8.52 -4.77
CA ALA A 155 -9.13 8.77 -6.16
C ALA A 155 -7.68 8.35 -6.43
N ILE A 156 -7.36 8.12 -7.71
CA ILE A 156 -5.98 7.85 -8.14
C ILE A 156 -5.17 9.13 -7.97
N ALA A 157 -4.09 9.05 -7.20
CA ALA A 157 -3.22 10.18 -6.90
C ALA A 157 -1.91 10.14 -7.69
N SER A 158 -1.37 8.94 -7.90
CA SER A 158 -0.04 8.76 -8.50
C SER A 158 0.06 7.41 -9.21
N GLU A 159 0.95 7.32 -10.19
CA GLU A 159 1.36 6.07 -10.83
C GLU A 159 2.89 6.00 -10.86
N HIS A 160 3.44 4.78 -10.94
CA HIS A 160 4.86 4.55 -11.20
C HIS A 160 5.01 3.39 -12.19
N GLU A 161 5.08 3.74 -13.48
CA GLU A 161 5.08 2.79 -14.60
C GLU A 161 6.22 1.76 -14.48
N HIS A 162 7.42 2.22 -14.12
CA HIS A 162 8.60 1.35 -14.05
C HIS A 162 8.47 0.26 -12.98
N SER A 163 7.71 0.53 -11.91
CA SER A 163 7.48 -0.43 -10.80
C SER A 163 6.12 -1.12 -10.92
N ASN A 164 5.39 -0.86 -12.01
CA ASN A 164 4.06 -1.38 -12.28
C ASN A 164 3.07 -1.16 -11.11
N CYS A 165 3.04 0.08 -10.60
CA CYS A 165 2.30 0.42 -9.39
C CYS A 165 1.40 1.64 -9.61
N VAL A 166 0.19 1.61 -9.05
CA VAL A 166 -0.75 2.73 -9.03
C VAL A 166 -1.15 3.00 -7.58
N LEU A 167 -1.17 4.27 -7.19
CA LEU A 167 -1.53 4.72 -5.84
C LEU A 167 -2.91 5.38 -5.87
N VAL A 168 -3.85 4.78 -5.15
CA VAL A 168 -5.11 5.41 -4.77
C VAL A 168 -4.92 6.05 -3.39
N ALA A 169 -5.41 7.27 -3.22
CA ALA A 169 -5.37 7.98 -1.94
C ALA A 169 -6.78 8.39 -1.51
N HIS A 170 -6.99 8.46 -0.20
CA HIS A 170 -8.18 9.10 0.36
C HIS A 170 -8.15 10.61 0.01
N LYS A 171 -9.30 11.20 -0.37
CA LYS A 171 -9.38 12.62 -0.80
C LYS A 171 -9.04 13.63 0.29
N LYS A 172 -8.82 13.19 1.53
CA LYS A 172 -8.26 14.04 2.60
C LYS A 172 -6.83 14.49 2.31
N PHE A 173 -6.12 13.75 1.44
CA PHE A 173 -4.81 14.13 0.92
C PHE A 173 -4.90 15.06 -0.30
N PHE A 174 -6.11 15.39 -0.78
CA PHE A 174 -6.30 16.32 -1.89
C PHE A 174 -6.70 17.69 -1.33
N VAL A 175 -5.73 18.57 -1.15
CA VAL A 175 -5.88 19.87 -0.48
C VAL A 175 -5.56 20.96 -1.48
N ASN A 176 -6.41 21.98 -1.58
CA ASN A 176 -6.22 23.11 -2.50
C ASN A 176 -6.00 22.70 -3.96
N GLN A 177 -6.70 21.65 -4.42
CA GLN A 177 -6.57 21.07 -5.77
C GLN A 177 -5.21 20.38 -6.05
N GLU A 178 -4.44 20.08 -5.01
CA GLU A 178 -3.15 19.41 -5.11
C GLU A 178 -3.10 18.19 -4.20
N TRP A 179 -2.42 17.14 -4.67
CA TRP A 179 -2.17 15.95 -3.87
C TRP A 179 -1.03 16.20 -2.86
N GLN A 180 -1.24 15.77 -1.62
CA GLN A 180 -0.32 15.88 -0.49
C GLN A 180 0.07 14.48 0.00
N THR A 181 0.41 13.59 -0.92
CA THR A 181 0.65 12.16 -0.60
C THR A 181 2.05 11.87 -0.11
N TRP A 182 2.97 12.83 -0.11
CA TRP A 182 4.33 12.60 0.41
C TRP A 182 4.39 12.78 1.92
N ILE A 183 5.52 12.37 2.50
CA ILE A 183 5.79 12.42 3.94
C ILE A 183 6.75 13.58 4.20
N ASP A 184 6.35 14.47 5.10
CA ASP A 184 7.27 15.41 5.74
C ASP A 184 7.99 14.68 6.89
N PHE A 185 9.17 14.13 6.59
CA PHE A 185 9.92 13.31 7.56
C PHE A 185 10.37 14.11 8.78
N GLU A 186 10.78 15.37 8.59
CA GLU A 186 11.19 16.25 9.69
C GLU A 186 10.02 16.50 10.65
N LYS A 187 8.82 16.82 10.12
CA LYS A 187 7.61 16.95 10.94
C LYS A 187 7.23 15.64 11.62
N PHE A 188 7.25 14.52 10.90
CA PHE A 188 6.96 13.21 11.50
C PHE A 188 7.86 12.94 12.71
N HIS A 189 9.17 13.17 12.57
CA HIS A 189 10.11 12.90 13.65
C HIS A 189 9.90 13.83 14.85
N ALA A 190 9.65 15.13 14.62
CA ALA A 190 9.34 16.08 15.69
C ALA A 190 8.03 15.72 16.44
N LEU A 191 6.99 15.31 15.70
CA LEU A 191 5.72 14.85 16.28
C LEU A 191 5.91 13.57 17.09
N ASN A 192 6.69 12.61 16.57
CA ASN A 192 6.96 11.36 17.25
C ASN A 192 7.80 11.57 18.52
N GLU A 193 8.80 12.45 18.48
CA GLU A 193 9.57 12.83 19.66
C GLU A 193 8.67 13.42 20.76
N ARG A 194 7.78 14.35 20.39
CA ARG A 194 6.79 14.91 21.33
C ARG A 194 5.82 13.86 21.87
N TRP A 195 5.34 12.95 21.02
CA TRP A 195 4.49 11.85 21.44
C TRP A 195 5.20 10.98 22.50
N ARG A 196 6.48 10.63 22.26
CA ARG A 196 7.30 9.85 23.19
C ARG A 196 7.55 10.59 24.51
N ALA A 197 7.97 11.85 24.44
CA ALA A 197 8.26 12.68 25.61
C ALA A 197 7.05 12.90 26.53
N THR A 198 5.83 12.81 25.98
CA THR A 198 4.58 13.01 26.71
C THR A 198 3.90 11.69 27.09
N GLY A 199 4.55 10.55 26.89
CA GLY A 199 3.96 9.23 27.15
C GLY A 199 2.68 8.96 26.35
N GLY A 200 2.59 9.54 25.15
CA GLY A 200 1.46 9.42 24.24
C GLY A 200 0.26 10.33 24.51
N GLN A 201 0.36 11.25 25.49
CA GLN A 201 -0.71 12.22 25.75
C GLN A 201 -0.95 13.18 24.59
N HIS A 202 0.10 13.52 23.84
CA HIS A 202 -0.01 14.33 22.63
C HIS A 202 0.07 13.43 21.39
N GLY A 203 -1.09 12.91 20.99
CA GLY A 203 -1.26 12.22 19.71
C GLY A 203 -1.05 13.15 18.51
N PHE A 204 -0.79 12.55 17.35
CA PHE A 204 -0.73 13.23 16.06
C PHE A 204 -1.38 12.35 15.01
N LYS A 205 -1.83 12.97 13.92
CA LYS A 205 -2.48 12.30 12.81
C LYS A 205 -1.66 12.47 11.54
N VAL A 206 -2.00 11.68 10.52
CA VAL A 206 -1.36 11.70 9.21
C VAL A 206 -1.36 13.09 8.58
N GLU A 207 -2.41 13.87 8.79
CA GLU A 207 -2.58 15.21 8.26
C GLU A 207 -1.50 16.19 8.77
N ASP A 208 -0.88 15.92 9.92
CA ASP A 208 0.13 16.78 10.55
C ASP A 208 1.50 16.71 9.86
N TYR A 209 1.75 15.71 9.01
CA TYR A 209 3.04 15.47 8.34
C TYR A 209 2.89 15.08 6.86
N MET A 210 1.85 15.58 6.21
CA MET A 210 1.69 15.48 4.76
C MET A 210 2.62 16.48 4.04
N SER A 211 3.08 16.10 2.85
CA SER A 211 3.90 16.94 1.97
C SER A 211 3.39 16.84 0.52
N PRO A 212 3.56 17.88 -0.31
CA PRO A 212 3.10 17.87 -1.70
C PRO A 212 3.62 16.67 -2.48
N THR A 213 2.74 16.03 -3.24
CA THR A 213 3.12 15.03 -4.23
C THR A 213 3.93 15.71 -5.33
N PRO A 214 5.13 15.22 -5.70
CA PRO A 214 5.89 15.77 -6.80
C PRO A 214 5.06 15.79 -8.08
N SER A 215 5.13 16.89 -8.82
CA SER A 215 4.32 17.08 -10.04
C SER A 215 4.52 15.97 -11.07
N TRP A 216 5.74 15.41 -11.15
CA TRP A 216 6.08 14.32 -12.05
C TRP A 216 5.48 12.97 -11.66
N ALA A 217 5.09 12.81 -10.39
CA ALA A 217 4.49 11.62 -9.83
C ALA A 217 2.96 11.60 -9.90
N VAL A 218 2.33 12.76 -10.09
CA VAL A 218 0.87 12.86 -10.17
C VAL A 218 0.34 12.02 -11.33
N TYR A 219 -0.76 11.31 -11.10
CA TYR A 219 -1.39 10.45 -12.10
C TYR A 219 -1.68 11.21 -13.41
N GLY A 220 -1.36 10.59 -14.55
CA GLY A 220 -1.52 11.19 -15.88
C GLY A 220 -0.41 12.15 -16.30
N HIS A 221 0.60 12.39 -15.46
CA HIS A 221 1.78 13.16 -15.86
C HIS A 221 2.60 12.39 -16.91
N LYS A 222 3.25 13.12 -17.83
CA LYS A 222 4.06 12.53 -18.93
C LYS A 222 5.18 11.60 -18.45
N GLU A 223 5.68 11.82 -17.24
CA GLU A 223 6.78 11.04 -16.65
C GLU A 223 6.27 9.75 -15.98
N ARG A 224 4.96 9.63 -15.76
CA ARG A 224 4.31 8.44 -15.18
C ARG A 224 5.00 7.92 -13.92
N GLY A 225 5.38 8.84 -13.03
CA GLY A 225 6.07 8.53 -11.78
C GLY A 225 7.56 8.32 -11.86
N PHE A 226 8.17 8.29 -13.04
CA PHE A 226 9.63 8.18 -13.10
C PHE A 226 10.25 9.54 -12.76
N ASP A 227 11.16 9.56 -11.80
CA ASP A 227 11.83 10.80 -11.39
C ASP A 227 12.65 11.37 -12.58
N PRO A 228 12.41 12.63 -12.99
CA PRO A 228 13.17 13.28 -14.07
C PRO A 228 14.68 13.38 -13.82
N GLU A 229 15.12 13.32 -12.56
CA GLU A 229 16.55 13.32 -12.20
C GLU A 229 17.21 11.95 -12.42
N GLU A 230 16.42 10.87 -12.52
CA GLU A 230 16.92 9.53 -12.80
C GLU A 230 17.08 9.25 -14.30
N THR A 231 17.93 8.27 -14.63
CA THR A 231 18.15 7.85 -16.02
C THR A 231 17.45 6.53 -16.31
N ARG A 232 16.47 6.54 -17.23
CA ARG A 232 15.80 5.31 -17.70
C ARG A 232 16.76 4.44 -18.51
N TRP A 233 17.14 3.28 -17.95
CA TRP A 233 17.90 2.27 -18.68
C TRP A 233 16.98 1.35 -19.46
N ARG A 234 16.91 1.54 -20.78
CA ARG A 234 16.24 0.62 -21.70
C ARG A 234 17.25 -0.40 -22.21
N ARG A 235 16.96 -1.70 -22.04
CA ARG A 235 17.74 -2.73 -22.73
C ARG A 235 17.64 -2.48 -24.24
N LYS A 236 18.79 -2.43 -24.93
CA LYS A 236 18.82 -2.37 -26.40
C LYS A 236 18.11 -3.63 -26.92
N GLN A 237 17.01 -3.45 -27.65
CA GLN A 237 16.36 -4.55 -28.36
C GLN A 237 17.31 -5.05 -29.45
N THR A 238 17.97 -6.19 -29.25
CA THR A 238 18.28 -7.08 -30.37
C THR A 238 16.98 -7.76 -30.76
N SER A 239 16.45 -7.38 -31.92
CA SER A 239 15.23 -7.84 -32.60
C SER A 239 13.90 -7.64 -31.84
N ARG A 240 13.04 -6.80 -32.42
CA ARG A 240 11.59 -6.82 -32.21
C ARG A 240 11.07 -8.20 -32.58
N ASP A 241 10.44 -8.90 -31.65
CA ASP A 241 9.37 -9.82 -32.03
C ASP A 241 8.07 -9.02 -31.97
N VAL A 242 7.57 -8.68 -33.17
CA VAL A 242 6.27 -8.07 -33.35
C VAL A 242 5.26 -9.21 -33.31
N SER A 243 4.92 -9.66 -32.10
CA SER A 243 3.73 -10.48 -31.90
C SER A 243 3.02 -9.96 -30.65
N GLY A 244 2.17 -8.96 -30.87
CA GLY A 244 1.03 -8.73 -29.99
C GLY A 244 0.09 -9.92 -30.11
N CYS A 245 0.23 -10.87 -29.19
CA CYS A 245 -0.72 -11.91 -28.79
C CYS A 245 -0.46 -12.19 -27.31
#